data_AF-A0A7W9N115-F1
#
_entry.id   AF-A0A7W9N115-F1
#
_cell.length_a   1.000
_cell.length_b   1.000
_cell.length_c   1.000
_cell.angle_alpha   90.00
_cell.angle_beta   90.00
_cell.angle_gamma   90.00
#
_symmetry.space_group_name_H-M   'P 1'
#
loop_
_entity.id
_entity.type
_entity.pdbx_description
1 polymer ?
#
loop_
_entity_poly.entity_id
_entity_poly.type
_entity_poly.pdbx_seq_one_letter_code
_entity_poly.pdbx_strand_id
1 'polypeptide(L)'
;MQALEDLRADAETSDVRDGGPAFTAWKAKVRGVIKASVSDAQDLLEQLYGNRYTLRVVSSYTTRAEHAQVRYAGIGRARGIIDAALYRLHSQVEGADEPVAGRSFDPDLWDHVRDLVEAEDWKKVSSQTAIFVEATIRKWAGDPTGKNGEVLVGKGLMAAVFVNDSELRCGRQAGEWEGWRGLAMGFAQALSNVDRHHINERDDARRYAIGVLGLGSLLLTQLRHEHATLIEDRLAGEA
;
A
#
# COMPACT_ATOMS: atom_id res chain seq x y z
N MET A 1 -4.92 9.53 -12.24
CA MET A 1 -6.32 9.34 -11.82
C MET A 1 -7.18 10.52 -12.28
N GLN A 2 -7.00 11.73 -11.73
CA GLN A 2 -7.73 12.95 -12.16
C GLN A 2 -7.81 13.15 -13.68
N ALA A 3 -6.68 13.02 -14.40
CA ALA A 3 -6.66 13.19 -15.85
C ALA A 3 -7.59 12.22 -16.62
N LEU A 4 -7.84 11.00 -16.11
CA LEU A 4 -8.80 10.07 -16.72
C LEU A 4 -10.25 10.43 -16.35
N GLU A 5 -10.49 10.98 -15.17
CA GLU A 5 -11.81 11.46 -14.75
C GLU A 5 -12.24 12.69 -15.56
N ASP A 6 -11.30 13.61 -15.80
CA ASP A 6 -11.53 14.77 -16.66
C ASP A 6 -11.86 14.31 -18.09
N LEU A 7 -11.09 13.36 -18.64
CA LEU A 7 -11.35 12.80 -19.97
C LEU A 7 -12.66 12.00 -20.05
N ARG A 8 -13.09 11.39 -18.94
CA ARG A 8 -14.39 10.73 -18.82
C ARG A 8 -15.52 11.76 -18.88
N ALA A 9 -15.38 12.89 -18.17
CA ALA A 9 -16.34 14.00 -18.19
C ALA A 9 -16.39 14.67 -19.57
N ASP A 10 -15.23 14.89 -20.20
CA ASP A 10 -15.11 15.46 -21.54
C ASP A 10 -15.91 14.68 -22.59
N ALA A 11 -16.08 13.37 -22.42
CA ALA A 11 -16.84 12.51 -23.33
C ALA A 11 -18.34 12.89 -23.45
N GLU A 12 -18.86 13.62 -22.47
CA GLU A 12 -20.25 14.09 -22.43
C GLU A 12 -20.42 15.48 -23.08
N THR A 13 -19.31 16.20 -23.32
CA THR A 13 -19.36 17.56 -23.89
C THR A 13 -19.76 17.57 -25.36
N SER A 14 -20.41 18.66 -25.80
CA SER A 14 -20.78 18.87 -27.20
C SER A 14 -19.57 18.83 -28.12
N ASP A 15 -18.44 19.40 -27.70
CA ASP A 15 -17.22 19.52 -28.52
C ASP A 15 -16.62 18.14 -28.88
N VAL A 16 -16.69 17.18 -27.96
CA VAL A 16 -16.26 15.80 -28.23
C VAL A 16 -17.33 15.03 -29.01
N ARG A 17 -18.62 15.27 -28.71
CA ARG A 17 -19.76 14.58 -29.33
C ARG A 17 -19.99 14.94 -30.79
N ASP A 18 -19.79 16.20 -31.15
CA ASP A 18 -20.04 16.72 -32.49
C ASP A 18 -18.98 16.28 -33.49
N GLY A 19 -17.83 15.81 -32.99
CA GLY A 19 -16.70 15.32 -33.78
C GLY A 19 -15.67 16.42 -34.06
N GLY A 20 -14.83 16.21 -35.08
CA GLY A 20 -13.84 17.21 -35.50
C GLY A 20 -12.55 17.22 -34.66
N PRO A 21 -11.87 18.38 -34.55
CA PRO A 21 -10.56 18.48 -33.91
C PRO A 21 -10.57 18.13 -32.42
N ALA A 22 -11.57 18.61 -31.67
CA ALA A 22 -11.69 18.34 -30.23
C ALA A 22 -11.85 16.84 -29.94
N PHE A 23 -12.73 16.16 -30.68
CA PHE A 23 -12.86 14.70 -30.63
C PHE A 23 -11.55 13.96 -30.97
N THR A 24 -10.80 14.43 -31.98
CA THR A 24 -9.53 13.82 -32.37
C THR A 24 -8.46 13.98 -31.29
N ALA A 25 -8.37 15.17 -30.70
CA ALA A 25 -7.48 15.46 -29.58
C ALA A 25 -7.85 14.62 -28.35
N TRP A 26 -9.15 14.53 -28.01
CA TRP A 26 -9.65 13.71 -26.92
C TRP A 26 -9.23 12.25 -27.07
N LYS A 27 -9.43 11.62 -28.24
CA LYS A 27 -8.97 10.24 -28.49
C LYS A 27 -7.48 10.05 -28.26
N ALA A 28 -6.65 11.01 -28.70
CA ALA A 28 -5.21 10.95 -28.52
C ALA A 28 -4.82 11.06 -27.04
N LYS A 29 -5.46 11.99 -26.30
CA LYS A 29 -5.26 12.15 -24.85
C LYS A 29 -5.64 10.89 -24.08
N VAL A 30 -6.80 10.28 -24.36
CA VAL A 30 -7.23 9.03 -23.71
C VAL A 30 -6.18 7.93 -23.88
N ARG A 31 -5.68 7.72 -25.10
CA ARG A 31 -4.63 6.72 -25.37
C ARG A 31 -3.32 7.06 -24.65
N GLY A 32 -2.90 8.31 -24.71
CA GLY A 32 -1.68 8.78 -24.08
C GLY A 32 -1.71 8.60 -22.56
N VAL A 33 -2.82 8.99 -21.93
CA VAL A 33 -2.98 8.88 -20.47
C VAL A 33 -3.06 7.42 -20.04
N ILE A 34 -3.83 6.56 -20.71
CA ILE A 34 -3.89 5.13 -20.36
C ILE A 34 -2.51 4.47 -20.49
N LYS A 35 -1.80 4.72 -21.61
CA LYS A 35 -0.44 4.19 -21.83
C LYS A 35 0.54 4.64 -20.75
N ALA A 36 0.43 5.89 -20.29
CA ALA A 36 1.36 6.46 -19.32
C ALA A 36 1.03 6.10 -17.86
N SER A 37 -0.24 5.82 -17.54
CA SER A 37 -0.69 5.69 -16.15
C SER A 37 -1.03 4.27 -15.72
N VAL A 38 -1.43 3.39 -16.64
CA VAL A 38 -1.90 2.04 -16.30
C VAL A 38 -0.82 1.02 -16.68
N SER A 39 -0.30 0.29 -15.69
CA SER A 39 0.62 -0.84 -15.93
C SER A 39 -0.09 -1.95 -16.73
N ASP A 40 0.62 -2.59 -17.65
CA ASP A 40 0.12 -3.67 -18.52
C ASP A 40 -1.17 -3.33 -19.29
N ALA A 41 -1.32 -2.07 -19.72
CA ALA A 41 -2.51 -1.59 -20.43
C ALA A 41 -2.66 -2.05 -21.88
N GLN A 42 -1.92 -3.08 -22.31
CA GLN A 42 -1.87 -3.53 -23.71
C GLN A 42 -3.27 -3.86 -24.24
N ASP A 43 -4.07 -4.58 -23.45
CA ASP A 43 -5.43 -5.00 -23.80
C ASP A 43 -6.40 -3.80 -23.88
N LEU A 44 -6.28 -2.83 -22.99
CA LEU A 44 -7.09 -1.60 -23.01
C LEU A 44 -6.75 -0.73 -24.22
N LEU A 45 -5.46 -0.65 -24.56
CA LEU A 45 -5.00 0.07 -25.74
C LEU A 45 -5.49 -0.61 -27.02
N GLU A 46 -5.40 -1.94 -27.12
CA GLU A 46 -5.95 -2.70 -28.25
C GLU A 46 -7.45 -2.45 -28.44
N GLN A 47 -8.23 -2.45 -27.36
CA GLN A 47 -9.65 -2.11 -27.40
C GLN A 47 -9.88 -0.67 -27.89
N LEU A 48 -9.06 0.31 -27.47
CA LEU A 48 -9.15 1.70 -27.94
C LEU A 48 -8.72 1.89 -29.40
N TYR A 49 -7.80 1.07 -29.90
CA TYR A 49 -7.42 1.07 -31.32
C TYR A 49 -8.50 0.40 -32.17
N GLY A 50 -9.09 -0.68 -31.68
CA GLY A 50 -10.20 -1.38 -32.34
C GLY A 50 -11.54 -0.65 -32.24
N ASN A 51 -11.68 0.33 -31.35
CA ASN A 51 -12.94 1.05 -31.16
C ASN A 51 -13.31 1.88 -32.40
N ARG A 52 -14.48 1.58 -32.95
CA ARG A 52 -15.00 2.19 -34.16
C ARG A 52 -15.88 3.41 -33.83
N TYR A 53 -15.64 4.51 -34.54
CA TYR A 53 -16.40 5.76 -34.40
C TYR A 53 -17.07 6.22 -35.70
N THR A 54 -16.93 5.42 -36.77
CA THR A 54 -17.45 5.70 -38.12
C THR A 54 -18.08 4.46 -38.73
N LEU A 55 -18.99 4.63 -39.68
CA LEU A 55 -19.62 3.51 -40.40
C LEU A 55 -18.59 2.77 -41.27
N ARG A 56 -18.75 1.44 -41.41
CA ARG A 56 -17.90 0.59 -42.25
C ARG A 56 -18.34 0.59 -43.72
N VAL A 57 -19.64 0.74 -43.94
CA VAL A 57 -20.27 0.80 -45.25
C VAL A 57 -21.14 2.04 -45.24
N VAL A 58 -20.97 2.87 -46.25
CA VAL A 58 -21.73 4.10 -46.44
C VAL A 58 -22.37 4.00 -47.82
N SER A 59 -23.63 4.39 -47.93
CA SER A 59 -24.35 4.47 -49.20
C SER A 59 -24.88 5.88 -49.40
N SER A 60 -25.44 6.17 -50.57
CA SER A 60 -26.14 7.44 -50.85
C SER A 60 -27.36 7.67 -49.93
N TYR A 61 -27.87 6.63 -49.27
CA TYR A 61 -28.98 6.73 -48.32
C TYR A 61 -28.53 6.94 -46.87
N THR A 62 -27.21 6.89 -46.60
CA THR A 62 -26.69 7.05 -45.25
C THR A 62 -26.84 8.50 -44.78
N THR A 63 -27.55 8.67 -43.68
CA THR A 63 -27.91 9.95 -43.10
C THR A 63 -26.85 10.45 -42.11
N ARG A 64 -26.85 11.78 -41.88
CA ARG A 64 -26.01 12.40 -40.84
C ARG A 64 -26.32 11.86 -39.44
N ALA A 65 -27.58 11.46 -39.19
CA ALA A 65 -28.01 10.88 -37.92
C ALA A 65 -27.33 9.52 -37.68
N GLU A 66 -27.23 8.66 -38.69
CA GLU A 66 -26.53 7.37 -38.59
C GLU A 66 -25.03 7.54 -38.33
N HIS A 67 -24.39 8.55 -38.95
CA HIS A 67 -23.01 8.91 -38.65
C HIS A 67 -22.83 9.38 -37.20
N ALA A 68 -23.74 10.20 -36.69
CA ALA A 68 -23.71 10.65 -35.30
C ALA A 68 -23.93 9.49 -34.32
N GLN A 69 -24.87 8.60 -34.60
CA GLN A 69 -25.16 7.44 -33.76
C GLN A 69 -23.96 6.51 -33.60
N VAL A 70 -23.25 6.17 -34.68
CA VAL A 70 -22.06 5.32 -34.59
C VAL A 70 -20.92 6.00 -33.83
N ARG A 71 -20.78 7.32 -33.98
CA ARG A 71 -19.81 8.10 -33.20
C ARG A 71 -20.15 8.09 -31.72
N TYR A 72 -21.40 8.33 -31.34
CA TYR A 72 -21.85 8.28 -29.94
C TYR A 72 -21.65 6.89 -29.33
N ALA A 73 -21.98 5.84 -30.08
CA ALA A 73 -21.70 4.47 -29.64
C ALA A 73 -20.19 4.23 -29.45
N GLY A 74 -19.35 4.80 -30.31
CA GLY A 74 -17.89 4.75 -30.17
C GLY A 74 -17.41 5.49 -28.91
N ILE A 75 -17.90 6.69 -28.65
CA ILE A 75 -17.57 7.47 -27.45
C ILE A 75 -18.00 6.71 -26.19
N GLY A 76 -19.20 6.14 -26.18
CA GLY A 76 -19.70 5.32 -25.06
C GLY A 76 -18.80 4.10 -24.77
N ARG A 77 -18.34 3.39 -25.81
CA ARG A 77 -17.37 2.29 -25.65
C ARG A 77 -16.04 2.78 -25.08
N ALA A 78 -15.51 3.89 -25.58
CA ALA A 78 -14.27 4.45 -25.05
C ALA A 78 -14.42 4.91 -23.60
N ARG A 79 -15.57 5.45 -23.20
CA ARG A 79 -15.88 5.76 -21.80
C ARG A 79 -15.87 4.50 -20.93
N GLY A 80 -16.44 3.38 -21.41
CA GLY A 80 -16.33 2.09 -20.73
C GLY A 80 -14.88 1.61 -20.54
N ILE A 81 -14.02 1.86 -21.53
CA ILE A 81 -12.58 1.54 -21.41
C ILE A 81 -11.87 2.48 -20.41
N ILE A 82 -12.24 3.76 -20.36
CA ILE A 82 -11.75 4.71 -19.35
C ILE A 82 -12.20 4.27 -17.96
N ASP A 83 -13.45 3.81 -17.80
CA ASP A 83 -13.97 3.29 -16.53
C ASP A 83 -13.20 2.03 -16.09
N ALA A 84 -12.88 1.12 -17.02
CA ALA A 84 -12.04 -0.05 -16.73
C ALA A 84 -10.60 0.34 -16.34
N ALA A 85 -10.02 1.36 -17.00
CA ALA A 85 -8.71 1.89 -16.64
C ALA A 85 -8.72 2.53 -15.24
N LEU A 86 -9.74 3.33 -14.94
CA LEU A 86 -9.95 3.90 -13.62
C LEU A 86 -10.10 2.81 -12.57
N TYR A 87 -10.90 1.77 -12.83
CA TYR A 87 -11.03 0.62 -11.93
C TYR A 87 -9.67 -0.04 -11.67
N ARG A 88 -8.87 -0.34 -12.70
CA ARG A 88 -7.53 -0.91 -12.51
C ARG A 88 -6.61 -0.02 -11.69
N LEU A 89 -6.63 1.29 -11.91
CA LEU A 89 -5.85 2.23 -11.11
C LEU A 89 -6.32 2.27 -9.67
N HIS A 90 -7.63 2.23 -9.45
CA HIS A 90 -8.20 2.09 -8.12
C HIS A 90 -7.74 0.77 -7.50
N SER A 91 -7.91 -0.38 -8.15
CA SER A 91 -7.44 -1.68 -7.67
C SER A 91 -5.92 -1.79 -7.48
N GLN A 92 -5.11 -1.00 -8.18
CA GLN A 92 -3.66 -0.93 -7.96
C GLN A 92 -3.30 -0.11 -6.72
N VAL A 93 -4.09 0.94 -6.43
CA VAL A 93 -3.98 1.72 -5.19
C VAL A 93 -4.65 0.98 -4.00
N GLU A 94 -5.72 0.26 -4.29
CA GLU A 94 -6.56 -0.59 -3.44
C GLU A 94 -6.11 -2.06 -3.48
N GLY A 95 -4.89 -2.37 -3.92
CA GLY A 95 -4.23 -3.64 -3.61
C GLY A 95 -4.11 -3.91 -2.10
N ALA A 96 -4.67 -3.02 -1.27
CA ALA A 96 -5.05 -3.22 0.10
C ALA A 96 -6.15 -4.27 0.33
N ASP A 97 -7.06 -4.54 -0.63
CA ASP A 97 -8.21 -5.48 -0.48
C ASP A 97 -7.90 -6.96 -0.72
N GLU A 98 -6.64 -7.32 -0.97
CA GLU A 98 -6.24 -8.69 -0.66
C GLU A 98 -6.46 -8.94 0.84
N PRO A 99 -7.06 -10.08 1.24
CA PRO A 99 -7.06 -10.45 2.64
C PRO A 99 -5.62 -10.35 3.14
N VAL A 100 -5.40 -9.60 4.22
CA VAL A 100 -4.09 -9.47 4.83
C VAL A 100 -3.62 -10.89 5.15
N ALA A 101 -2.74 -11.43 4.31
CA ALA A 101 -2.39 -12.83 4.38
C ALA A 101 -1.54 -13.03 5.63
N GLY A 102 -2.11 -13.66 6.66
CA GLY A 102 -1.44 -13.84 7.96
C GLY A 102 -0.07 -14.52 7.86
N ARG A 103 0.18 -15.30 6.79
CA ARG A 103 1.47 -15.93 6.49
C ARG A 103 2.60 -14.94 6.15
N SER A 104 2.26 -13.68 5.86
CA SER A 104 3.21 -12.63 5.52
C SER A 104 3.79 -11.91 6.75
N PHE A 105 3.32 -12.24 7.95
CA PHE A 105 3.74 -11.62 9.20
C PHE A 105 4.32 -12.63 10.18
N ASP A 106 5.03 -12.14 11.18
CA ASP A 106 5.48 -12.91 12.33
C ASP A 106 4.24 -13.57 12.98
N PRO A 107 4.27 -14.89 13.23
CA PRO A 107 3.08 -15.64 13.61
C PRO A 107 2.51 -15.20 14.95
N ASP A 108 3.36 -14.93 15.95
CA ASP A 108 2.91 -14.53 17.28
C ASP A 108 2.33 -13.10 17.25
N LEU A 109 2.97 -12.21 16.48
CA LEU A 109 2.45 -10.87 16.23
C LEU A 109 1.11 -10.91 15.48
N TRP A 110 0.99 -11.78 14.46
CA TRP A 110 -0.26 -11.95 13.72
C TRP A 110 -1.37 -12.44 14.63
N ASP A 111 -1.13 -13.47 15.44
CA ASP A 111 -2.10 -14.01 16.39
C ASP A 111 -2.56 -12.94 17.40
N HIS A 112 -1.67 -12.02 17.80
CA HIS A 112 -2.00 -10.91 18.70
C HIS A 112 -2.95 -9.87 18.08
N VAL A 113 -2.83 -9.60 16.77
CA VAL A 113 -3.60 -8.53 16.11
C VAL A 113 -4.70 -9.01 15.16
N ARG A 114 -4.78 -10.32 14.85
CA ARG A 114 -5.70 -10.90 13.87
C ARG A 114 -7.14 -10.42 14.09
N ASP A 115 -7.65 -10.54 15.30
CA ASP A 115 -9.04 -10.18 15.62
C ASP A 115 -9.32 -8.70 15.37
N LEU A 116 -8.32 -7.83 15.55
CA LEU A 116 -8.41 -6.40 15.25
C LEU A 116 -8.38 -6.12 13.75
N VAL A 117 -7.61 -6.89 12.99
CA VAL A 117 -7.57 -6.83 11.52
C VAL A 117 -8.90 -7.30 10.94
N GLU A 118 -9.46 -8.39 11.45
CA GLU A 118 -10.78 -8.91 11.06
C GLU A 118 -11.93 -7.97 11.42
N ALA A 119 -11.83 -7.28 12.56
CA ALA A 119 -12.77 -6.25 12.97
C ALA A 119 -12.54 -4.88 12.28
N GLU A 120 -11.57 -4.78 11.37
CA GLU A 120 -11.15 -3.55 10.69
C GLU A 120 -10.81 -2.38 11.64
N ASP A 121 -10.39 -2.69 12.87
CA ASP A 121 -9.95 -1.69 13.86
C ASP A 121 -8.48 -1.30 13.62
N TRP A 122 -8.22 -0.74 12.43
CA TRP A 122 -6.89 -0.41 11.93
C TRP A 122 -6.11 0.53 12.86
N LYS A 123 -6.83 1.38 13.60
CA LYS A 123 -6.22 2.27 14.61
C LYS A 123 -5.62 1.47 15.74
N LYS A 124 -6.35 0.48 16.27
CA LYS A 124 -5.82 -0.40 17.32
C LYS A 124 -4.72 -1.31 16.78
N VAL A 125 -4.82 -1.82 15.55
CA VAL A 125 -3.79 -2.68 14.94
C VAL A 125 -2.40 -2.04 15.03
N SER A 126 -2.26 -0.76 14.68
CA SER A 126 -0.96 -0.07 14.73
C SER A 126 -0.42 0.06 16.16
N SER A 127 -1.25 0.49 17.11
CA SER A 127 -0.87 0.61 18.53
C SER A 127 -0.50 -0.74 19.16
N GLN A 128 -1.29 -1.78 18.89
CA GLN A 128 -1.10 -3.12 19.44
C GLN A 128 0.13 -3.79 18.86
N THR A 129 0.44 -3.53 17.58
CA THR A 129 1.70 -3.96 16.97
C THR A 129 2.89 -3.35 17.71
N ALA A 130 2.90 -2.03 17.92
CA ALA A 130 4.02 -1.35 18.59
C ALA A 130 4.22 -1.85 20.03
N ILE A 131 3.12 -2.02 20.78
CA ILE A 131 3.12 -2.56 22.15
C ILE A 131 3.68 -3.99 22.16
N PHE A 132 3.19 -4.85 21.26
CA PHE A 132 3.61 -6.25 21.17
C PHE A 132 5.09 -6.36 20.84
N VAL A 133 5.56 -5.65 19.81
CA VAL A 133 6.97 -5.67 19.40
C VAL A 133 7.87 -5.19 20.54
N GLU A 134 7.50 -4.12 21.23
CA GLU A 134 8.27 -3.61 22.37
C GLU A 134 8.34 -4.64 23.51
N ALA A 135 7.20 -5.22 23.90
CA ALA A 135 7.14 -6.21 24.96
C ALA A 135 7.96 -7.47 24.61
N THR A 136 7.84 -7.97 23.38
CA THR A 136 8.56 -9.15 22.89
C THR A 136 10.06 -8.91 22.86
N ILE A 137 10.51 -7.77 22.32
CA ILE A 137 11.95 -7.43 22.29
C ILE A 137 12.50 -7.26 23.70
N ARG A 138 11.73 -6.65 24.61
CA ARG A 138 12.14 -6.47 26.01
C ARG A 138 12.35 -7.83 26.69
N LYS A 139 11.40 -8.74 26.52
CA LYS A 139 11.49 -10.12 27.02
C LYS A 139 12.71 -10.83 26.47
N TRP A 140 12.90 -10.80 25.14
CA TRP A 140 14.06 -11.44 24.52
C TRP A 140 15.39 -10.84 24.96
N ALA A 141 15.41 -9.56 25.32
CA ALA A 141 16.59 -8.87 25.82
C ALA A 141 16.85 -9.07 27.33
N GLY A 142 15.96 -9.77 28.05
CA GLY A 142 16.08 -9.96 29.50
C GLY A 142 15.83 -8.70 30.33
N ASP A 143 14.82 -7.91 29.95
CA ASP A 143 14.39 -6.70 30.66
C ASP A 143 15.52 -5.71 30.99
N PRO A 144 16.19 -5.16 29.95
CA PRO A 144 17.31 -4.26 30.16
C PRO A 144 16.87 -2.99 30.91
N THR A 145 17.68 -2.58 31.89
CA THR A 145 17.44 -1.39 32.70
C THR A 145 18.39 -0.25 32.34
N GLY A 146 17.93 0.98 32.51
CA GLY A 146 18.75 2.19 32.40
C GLY A 146 19.71 2.36 33.57
N LYS A 147 20.42 3.48 33.57
CA LYS A 147 21.49 3.76 34.55
C LYS A 147 20.96 3.92 35.98
N ASN A 148 19.69 4.26 36.15
CA ASN A 148 19.07 4.43 37.46
C ASN A 148 18.21 3.21 37.85
N GLY A 149 18.33 2.09 37.13
CA GLY A 149 17.54 0.87 37.36
C GLY A 149 16.13 0.92 36.77
N GLU A 150 15.78 1.95 36.02
CA GLU A 150 14.48 2.05 35.34
C GLU A 150 14.37 1.07 34.17
N VAL A 151 13.21 0.45 33.99
CA VAL A 151 12.95 -0.42 32.83
C VAL A 151 13.02 0.39 31.55
N LEU A 152 13.80 -0.07 30.58
CA LEU A 152 13.90 0.60 29.28
C LEU A 152 12.65 0.33 28.43
N VAL A 153 12.13 1.39 27.83
CA VAL A 153 10.97 1.38 26.92
C VAL A 153 11.24 2.22 25.67
N GLY A 154 10.44 2.01 24.63
CA GLY A 154 10.49 2.76 23.37
C GLY A 154 11.89 2.86 22.78
N LYS A 155 12.29 4.08 22.39
CA LYS A 155 13.59 4.35 21.79
C LYS A 155 14.76 3.87 22.65
N GLY A 156 14.68 4.07 23.97
CA GLY A 156 15.76 3.73 24.89
C GLY A 156 16.04 2.23 24.90
N LEU A 157 14.97 1.44 24.93
CA LEU A 157 15.03 -0.01 24.79
C LEU A 157 15.68 -0.41 23.46
N MET A 158 15.15 0.06 22.33
CA MET A 158 15.66 -0.31 21.01
C MET A 158 17.12 0.10 20.82
N ALA A 159 17.52 1.26 21.35
CA ALA A 159 18.89 1.74 21.28
C ALA A 159 19.87 0.88 22.09
N ALA A 160 19.41 0.27 23.18
CA ALA A 160 20.20 -0.63 24.02
C ALA A 160 20.28 -2.04 23.43
N VAL A 161 19.15 -2.58 22.93
CA VAL A 161 19.08 -3.94 22.37
C VAL A 161 19.84 -4.07 21.05
N PHE A 162 19.81 -3.04 20.19
CA PHE A 162 20.46 -3.07 18.88
C PHE A 162 21.82 -2.36 18.85
N VAL A 163 22.44 -2.08 20.00
CA VAL A 163 23.80 -1.50 20.01
C VAL A 163 24.82 -2.52 19.50
N ASN A 164 25.94 -2.04 18.93
CA ASN A 164 26.97 -2.88 18.32
C ASN A 164 27.55 -3.97 19.25
N ASP A 165 27.56 -3.71 20.56
CA ASP A 165 28.07 -4.64 21.58
C ASP A 165 26.98 -5.53 22.20
N SER A 166 25.74 -5.41 21.74
CA SER A 166 24.63 -6.26 22.19
C SER A 166 24.73 -7.67 21.61
N GLU A 167 24.33 -8.65 22.40
CA GLU A 167 24.14 -10.03 21.95
C GLU A 167 23.02 -10.15 20.92
N LEU A 168 22.04 -9.23 20.95
CA LEU A 168 20.91 -9.17 20.01
C LEU A 168 21.13 -8.19 18.85
N ARG A 169 22.37 -7.74 18.61
CA ARG A 169 22.66 -6.90 17.44
C ARG A 169 22.28 -7.64 16.15
N CYS A 170 21.72 -6.92 15.18
CA CYS A 170 21.39 -7.52 13.88
C CYS A 170 22.36 -7.07 12.80
N GLY A 171 22.66 -7.95 11.85
CA GLY A 171 23.51 -7.70 10.69
C GLY A 171 24.94 -8.21 10.84
N ARG A 172 25.65 -8.30 9.71
CA ARG A 172 27.01 -8.85 9.60
C ARG A 172 28.09 -7.79 9.58
N GLN A 173 27.76 -6.57 9.17
CA GLN A 173 28.72 -5.48 8.98
C GLN A 173 28.27 -4.21 9.71
N ALA A 174 29.23 -3.32 10.01
CA ALA A 174 28.96 -2.09 10.77
C ALA A 174 27.82 -1.23 10.20
N GLY A 175 27.71 -1.13 8.87
CA GLY A 175 26.61 -0.41 8.23
C GLY A 175 25.25 -1.07 8.43
N GLU A 176 25.19 -2.40 8.48
CA GLU A 176 23.95 -3.12 8.78
C GLU A 176 23.57 -2.97 10.25
N TRP A 177 24.55 -3.02 11.17
CA TRP A 177 24.32 -2.80 12.60
C TRP A 177 23.67 -1.45 12.85
N GLU A 178 24.24 -0.39 12.26
CA GLU A 178 23.68 0.95 12.35
C GLU A 178 22.29 1.05 11.71
N GLY A 179 22.10 0.41 10.55
CA GLY A 179 20.82 0.35 9.85
C GLY A 179 19.71 -0.28 10.70
N TRP A 180 19.96 -1.46 11.27
CA TRP A 180 18.99 -2.14 12.14
C TRP A 180 18.69 -1.37 13.41
N ARG A 181 19.72 -0.79 14.03
CA ARG A 181 19.54 0.07 15.21
C ARG A 181 18.70 1.30 14.89
N GLY A 182 19.01 1.98 13.79
CA GLY A 182 18.26 3.14 13.31
C GLY A 182 16.80 2.80 13.00
N LEU A 183 16.56 1.64 12.36
CA LEU A 183 15.23 1.13 12.05
C LEU A 183 14.42 0.86 13.32
N ALA A 184 14.98 0.12 14.29
CA ALA A 184 14.29 -0.21 15.53
C ALA A 184 13.99 1.05 16.38
N MET A 185 14.96 1.96 16.49
CA MET A 185 14.76 3.25 17.17
C MET A 185 13.70 4.09 16.45
N GLY A 186 13.72 4.12 15.12
CA GLY A 186 12.73 4.81 14.30
C GLY A 186 11.32 4.25 14.48
N PHE A 187 11.17 2.91 14.46
CA PHE A 187 9.92 2.21 14.76
C PHE A 187 9.35 2.67 16.11
N ALA A 188 10.16 2.59 17.17
CA ALA A 188 9.69 2.99 18.50
C ALA A 188 9.37 4.50 18.58
N GLN A 189 10.21 5.37 18.02
CA GLN A 189 9.97 6.82 18.10
C GLN A 189 8.78 7.30 17.28
N ALA A 190 8.57 6.73 16.09
CA ALA A 190 7.51 7.15 15.18
C ALA A 190 6.15 6.53 15.50
N LEU A 191 6.12 5.37 16.16
CA LEU A 191 4.91 4.55 16.29
C LEU A 191 4.46 4.30 17.73
N SER A 192 5.34 4.45 18.74
CA SER A 192 4.98 4.23 20.16
C SER A 192 4.06 5.32 20.74
N ASN A 193 3.86 6.44 20.04
CA ASN A 193 3.06 7.57 20.54
C ASN A 193 1.86 7.89 19.64
N VAL A 194 0.93 6.93 19.56
CA VAL A 194 -0.29 6.97 18.72
C VAL A 194 -1.20 8.15 19.06
N ASP A 195 -1.26 8.57 20.33
CA ASP A 195 -2.05 9.73 20.80
C ASP A 195 -1.50 11.09 20.33
N ARG A 196 -0.20 11.18 20.00
CA ARG A 196 0.42 12.44 19.52
C ARG A 196 0.23 12.72 18.04
N HIS A 197 -0.23 11.73 17.26
CA HIS A 197 -0.24 11.79 15.79
C HIS A 197 -1.63 11.84 15.16
N HIS A 198 -2.69 12.08 15.94
CA HIS A 198 -4.07 12.19 15.44
C HIS A 198 -4.45 11.05 14.46
N ILE A 199 -3.99 9.82 14.73
CA ILE A 199 -4.27 8.64 13.89
C ILE A 199 -5.79 8.38 13.79
N ASN A 200 -6.57 9.00 14.68
CA ASN A 200 -8.03 9.00 14.67
C ASN A 200 -8.67 9.62 13.42
N GLU A 201 -7.95 10.41 12.61
CA GLU A 201 -8.52 11.16 11.47
C GLU A 201 -7.85 10.79 10.13
N ARG A 202 -7.14 9.66 10.06
CA ARG A 202 -6.39 9.29 8.86
C ARG A 202 -7.26 8.55 7.85
N ASP A 203 -7.42 9.14 6.67
CA ASP A 203 -8.02 8.49 5.49
C ASP A 203 -7.24 7.25 5.03
N ASP A 204 -5.96 7.14 5.40
CA ASP A 204 -5.07 6.03 5.06
C ASP A 204 -4.79 5.06 6.23
N ALA A 205 -5.64 5.04 7.27
CA ALA A 205 -5.41 4.29 8.51
C ALA A 205 -5.07 2.81 8.29
N ARG A 206 -5.74 2.13 7.34
CA ARG A 206 -5.43 0.73 6.99
C ARG A 206 -4.04 0.56 6.42
N ARG A 207 -3.67 1.37 5.42
CA ARG A 207 -2.35 1.29 4.77
C ARG A 207 -1.24 1.60 5.79
N TYR A 208 -1.46 2.59 6.64
CA TYR A 208 -0.56 2.91 7.74
C TYR A 208 -0.41 1.73 8.70
N ALA A 209 -1.50 1.12 9.15
CA ALA A 209 -1.48 -0.02 10.06
C ALA A 209 -0.77 -1.24 9.46
N ILE A 210 -0.99 -1.55 8.18
CA ILE A 210 -0.30 -2.64 7.48
C ILE A 210 1.21 -2.36 7.41
N GLY A 211 1.62 -1.12 7.15
CA GLY A 211 3.03 -0.74 7.15
C GLY A 211 3.68 -0.91 8.52
N VAL A 212 2.97 -0.54 9.59
CA VAL A 212 3.42 -0.76 10.98
C VAL A 212 3.53 -2.25 11.30
N LEU A 213 2.53 -3.05 10.93
CA LEU A 213 2.50 -4.49 11.12
C LEU A 213 3.67 -5.18 10.39
N GLY A 214 3.90 -4.81 9.12
CA GLY A 214 5.02 -5.33 8.33
C GLY A 214 6.38 -4.98 8.92
N LEU A 215 6.56 -3.74 9.40
CA LEU A 215 7.82 -3.32 10.01
C LEU A 215 8.05 -4.02 11.37
N GLY A 216 7.00 -4.15 12.19
CA GLY A 216 7.06 -4.90 13.44
C GLY A 216 7.44 -6.36 13.20
N SER A 217 6.79 -6.99 12.21
CA SER A 217 7.13 -8.35 11.79
C SER A 217 8.57 -8.47 11.29
N LEU A 218 9.07 -7.51 10.51
CA LEU A 218 10.44 -7.53 10.02
C LEU A 218 11.45 -7.57 11.18
N LEU A 219 11.25 -6.73 12.20
CA LEU A 219 12.13 -6.68 13.38
C LEU A 219 12.12 -8.01 14.15
N LEU A 220 10.94 -8.58 14.40
CA LEU A 220 10.82 -9.85 15.13
C LEU A 220 11.41 -11.01 14.35
N THR A 221 11.10 -11.12 13.05
CA THR A 221 11.63 -12.17 12.19
C THR A 221 13.14 -12.08 12.06
N GLN A 222 13.72 -10.88 11.96
CA GLN A 222 15.17 -10.72 11.89
C GLN A 222 15.86 -11.16 13.19
N LEU A 223 15.32 -10.77 14.34
CA LEU A 223 15.84 -11.18 15.64
C LEU A 223 15.77 -12.70 15.82
N ARG A 224 14.64 -13.35 15.47
CA ARG A 224 14.56 -14.82 15.50
C ARG A 224 15.54 -15.46 14.52
N HIS A 225 15.68 -14.91 13.33
CA HIS A 225 16.57 -15.47 12.31
C HIS A 225 18.04 -15.47 12.77
N GLU A 226 18.49 -14.37 13.38
CA GLU A 226 19.89 -14.24 13.82
C GLU A 226 20.14 -14.83 15.22
N HIS A 227 19.14 -14.86 16.09
CA HIS A 227 19.31 -15.12 17.53
C HIS A 227 18.36 -16.18 18.10
N ALA A 228 17.80 -17.07 17.28
CA ALA A 228 16.84 -18.11 17.70
C ALA A 228 17.26 -18.83 18.99
N THR A 229 18.49 -19.36 19.04
CA THR A 229 18.98 -20.12 20.20
C THR A 229 19.05 -19.28 21.47
N LEU A 230 19.57 -18.04 21.38
CA LEU A 230 19.64 -17.14 22.55
C LEU A 230 18.24 -16.79 23.07
N ILE A 231 17.30 -16.57 22.16
CA ILE A 231 15.89 -16.29 22.49
C ILE A 231 15.25 -17.50 23.16
N GLU A 232 15.41 -18.69 22.59
CA GLU A 232 14.90 -19.95 23.15
C GLU A 232 15.44 -20.21 24.55
N ASP A 233 16.75 -20.04 24.77
CA ASP A 233 17.38 -20.24 26.08
C ASP A 233 16.83 -19.28 27.14
N ARG A 234 16.62 -18.01 26.79
CA ARG A 234 16.03 -17.01 27.70
C ARG A 234 14.59 -17.31 28.03
N LEU A 235 13.80 -17.72 27.03
CA LEU A 235 12.40 -18.09 27.24
C LEU A 235 12.27 -19.37 28.10
N ALA A 236 13.20 -20.32 27.96
CA ALA A 236 13.22 -21.54 28.76
C ALA A 236 13.65 -21.30 30.22
N GLY A 237 14.50 -20.30 30.48
CA GLY A 237 14.93 -19.93 31.83
C GLY A 237 13.88 -19.21 32.68
N GLU A 238 12.76 -18.79 32.10
CA GLU A 238 11.65 -18.10 32.77
C GLU A 238 10.46 -19.03 33.13
N ALA A 239 10.47 -20.29 32.66
CA ALA A 239 9.40 -21.28 32.87
C ALA A 239 9.63 -22.13 34.12
#